data_AF-A0A8T5L6V1-F1
#
_entry.id   AF-A0A8T5L6V1-F1
#
_cell.length_a   1.000
_cell.length_b   1.000
_cell.length_c   1.000
_cell.angle_alpha   90.00
_cell.angle_beta   90.00
_cell.angle_gamma   90.00
#
_symmetry.space_group_name_H-M   'P 1'
#
loop_
_entity.id
_entity.type
_entity.pdbx_description
1 polymer ?
#
loop_
_entity_poly.entity_id
_entity_poly.type
_entity_poly.pdbx_seq_one_letter_code
_entity_poly.pdbx_strand_id
1 'polypeptide(L)'
;MSSFEILATRFDVRKLDKICNAKDCTSLPAKEIVLYELEHRTFKKRELASIFLCAVHAALMPEVMNEIRKDAPEDRSIERKGYDLVYQ
;
A
#
# COMPACT_ATOMS: atom_id res chain seq x y z
N MET A 1 13.73 9.67 5.47
CA MET A 1 13.02 8.87 4.46
C MET A 1 11.54 9.15 4.63
N SER A 2 10.81 9.46 3.57
CA SER A 2 9.37 9.73 3.63
C SER A 2 8.57 8.43 3.64
N SER A 3 7.35 8.46 4.18
CA SER A 3 6.41 7.33 4.16
C SER A 3 6.23 6.73 2.75
N PHE A 4 6.24 7.58 1.72
CA PHE A 4 6.15 7.15 0.32
C PHE A 4 7.38 6.35 -0.15
N GLU A 5 8.59 6.75 0.25
CA GLU A 5 9.83 6.05 -0.11
C GLU A 5 9.89 4.65 0.49
N ILE A 6 9.43 4.49 1.75
CA ILE A 6 9.32 3.18 2.40
C ILE A 6 8.37 2.28 1.60
N LEU A 7 7.20 2.81 1.22
CA LEU A 7 6.23 2.09 0.41
C LEU A 7 6.78 1.70 -0.97
N ALA A 8 7.39 2.65 -1.68
CA ALA A 8 7.99 2.43 -3.00
C ALA A 8 9.17 1.44 -2.99
N THR A 9 9.80 1.23 -1.83
CA THR A 9 10.87 0.24 -1.67
C THR A 9 10.29 -1.16 -1.45
N ARG A 10 9.17 -1.26 -0.71
CA ARG A 10 8.50 -2.54 -0.40
C ARG A 10 7.59 -3.02 -1.53
N PHE A 11 7.06 -2.09 -2.32
CA PHE A 11 6.13 -2.34 -3.42
C PHE A 11 6.60 -1.62 -4.67
N ASP A 12 6.45 -2.24 -5.85
CA ASP A 12 6.75 -1.59 -7.12
C ASP A 12 5.57 -0.73 -7.57
N VAL A 13 5.35 0.41 -6.88
CA VAL A 13 4.18 1.29 -7.02
C VAL A 13 4.23 2.20 -8.26
N ARG A 14 5.11 1.90 -9.22
CA ARG A 14 5.50 2.88 -10.27
C ARG A 14 4.43 3.10 -11.33
N LYS A 15 3.43 2.22 -11.46
CA LYS A 15 2.31 2.33 -12.42
C LYS A 15 1.04 1.61 -11.92
N LEU A 16 -0.11 2.09 -12.40
CA LEU A 16 -1.39 1.36 -12.43
C LEU A 16 -1.28 0.21 -13.44
N ASP A 17 -0.53 -0.84 -13.08
CA ASP A 17 -0.35 -2.00 -13.95
C ASP A 17 -1.49 -3.00 -13.79
N LYS A 18 -1.82 -3.72 -14.86
CA LYS A 18 -2.71 -4.89 -14.82
C LYS A 18 -2.04 -6.11 -14.17
N ILE A 19 -0.91 -5.91 -13.49
CA ILE A 19 -0.09 -6.93 -12.84
C ILE A 19 0.10 -6.49 -11.38
N CYS A 20 0.18 -7.46 -10.48
CA CYS A 20 0.43 -7.25 -9.06
C CYS A 20 1.71 -6.40 -8.83
N ASN A 21 1.61 -5.32 -8.04
CA ASN A 21 2.73 -4.45 -7.67
C ASN A 21 3.75 -5.09 -6.70
N ALA A 22 3.55 -6.36 -6.31
CA ALA A 22 4.55 -7.10 -5.57
C ALA A 22 5.75 -7.40 -6.47
N LYS A 23 6.97 -7.18 -5.96
CA LYS A 23 8.20 -7.41 -6.70
C LYS A 23 8.25 -8.85 -7.24
N ASP A 24 8.67 -9.00 -8.49
CA ASP A 24 8.80 -10.28 -9.19
C ASP A 24 7.48 -11.07 -9.34
N CYS A 25 6.32 -10.43 -9.12
CA CYS A 25 5.01 -11.05 -9.33
C CYS A 25 4.44 -10.69 -10.71
N THR A 26 3.95 -11.69 -11.44
CA THR A 26 3.32 -11.52 -12.76
C THR A 26 1.82 -11.85 -12.77
N SER A 27 1.23 -12.11 -11.60
CA SER A 27 -0.19 -12.40 -11.47
C SER A 27 -1.05 -11.16 -11.70
N LEU A 28 -2.25 -11.36 -12.25
CA LEU A 28 -3.26 -10.32 -12.29
C LEU A 28 -3.64 -9.90 -10.86
N PRO A 29 -3.82 -8.59 -10.61
CA PRO A 29 -4.30 -8.14 -9.32
C PRO A 29 -5.75 -8.61 -9.12
N ALA A 30 -6.14 -8.74 -7.86
CA ALA A 30 -7.50 -9.11 -7.45
C ALA A 30 -8.06 -8.12 -6.43
N LYS A 31 -7.17 -7.35 -5.77
CA LYS A 31 -7.53 -6.31 -4.81
C LYS A 31 -6.74 -5.05 -5.09
N GLU A 32 -7.38 -3.90 -4.91
CA GLU A 32 -6.74 -2.61 -4.76
C GLU A 32 -6.66 -2.27 -3.27
N ILE A 33 -5.51 -1.79 -2.81
CA ILE A 33 -5.30 -1.36 -1.44
C ILE A 33 -4.75 0.06 -1.48
N VAL A 34 -5.58 1.00 -1.05
CA VAL A 34 -5.22 2.41 -0.97
C VAL A 34 -4.64 2.70 0.41
N LEU A 35 -3.46 3.31 0.43
CA LEU A 35 -2.73 3.68 1.62
C LEU A 35 -2.88 5.18 1.87
N TYR A 36 -3.18 5.52 3.12
CA TYR A 36 -3.33 6.89 3.57
C TYR A 36 -2.35 7.21 4.69
N GLU A 37 -1.77 8.40 4.66
CA GLU A 37 -1.03 9.01 5.76
C GLU A 37 -1.97 9.96 6.51
N LEU A 38 -2.03 9.82 7.83
CA LEU A 38 -2.73 10.74 8.71
C LEU A 38 -1.70 11.47 9.57
N GLU A 39 -1.66 12.80 9.48
CA GLU A 39 -0.87 13.66 10.35
C GLU A 39 -1.66 13.98 11.61
N HIS A 40 -1.16 13.60 12.80
CA HIS A 40 -1.94 13.68 14.04
C HIS A 40 -2.17 15.11 14.54
N ARG A 41 -1.24 16.03 14.26
CA ARG A 41 -1.35 17.43 14.71
C ARG A 41 -2.42 18.22 13.97
N THR A 42 -2.57 17.96 12.67
CA THR A 42 -3.45 18.71 11.79
C THR A 42 -4.70 17.92 11.40
N PHE A 43 -4.75 16.63 11.77
CA PHE A 43 -5.74 15.65 11.31
C PHE A 43 -5.86 15.57 9.78
N LYS A 44 -4.81 15.99 9.06
CA LYS A 44 -4.79 15.93 7.60
C LYS A 44 -4.56 14.50 7.16
N LYS A 45 -5.48 14.01 6.33
CA LYS A 45 -5.39 12.73 5.65
C LYS A 45 -4.94 12.94 4.22
N ARG A 46 -3.88 12.24 3.81
CA ARG A 46 -3.32 12.28 2.45
C ARG A 46 -3.21 10.88 1.90
N GLU A 47 -3.65 10.67 0.67
CA GLU A 47 -3.40 9.42 -0.05
C GLU A 47 -1.91 9.32 -0.44
N LEU A 48 -1.29 8.19 -0.13
CA LEU A 48 0.11 7.91 -0.46
C LEU A 48 0.25 7.11 -1.75
N ALA A 49 -0.57 6.07 -1.90
CA ALA A 49 -0.44 5.10 -2.97
C ALA A 49 -1.68 4.20 -3.07
N SER A 50 -2.02 3.80 -4.30
CA SER A 50 -2.87 2.63 -4.57
C SER A 50 -1.99 1.46 -4.98
N ILE A 51 -2.09 0.34 -4.26
CA ILE A 51 -1.34 -0.88 -4.52
C ILE A 51 -2.31 -1.96 -5.03
N PHE A 52 -2.04 -2.48 -6.22
CA PHE A 52 -2.80 -3.53 -6.85
C PHE A 52 -2.11 -4.87 -6.56
N LEU A 53 -2.79 -5.77 -5.85
CA LEU A 53 -2.23 -7.06 -5.43
C LEU A 53 -3.11 -8.23 -5.85
N CYS A 54 -2.49 -9.36 -6.21
CA CYS A 54 -3.20 -10.62 -6.35
C CYS A 54 -3.66 -11.13 -4.97
N ALA A 55 -4.56 -12.13 -4.95
CA ALA A 55 -5.12 -12.66 -3.70
C ALA A 55 -4.05 -13.16 -2.71
N VAL A 56 -2.97 -13.76 -3.21
CA VAL A 56 -1.86 -14.28 -2.39
C VAL A 56 -1.11 -13.14 -1.68
N HIS A 57 -0.64 -12.14 -2.43
CA HIS A 57 0.09 -11.02 -1.84
C HIS A 57 -0.79 -10.11 -0.98
N ALA A 58 -2.08 -9.99 -1.31
CA ALA A 58 -3.02 -9.25 -0.48
C ALA A 58 -3.18 -9.87 0.93
N ALA A 59 -3.03 -11.19 1.06
CA ALA A 59 -3.07 -11.88 2.35
C ALA A 59 -1.88 -11.53 3.25
N LEU A 60 -0.72 -11.16 2.66
CA LEU A 60 0.49 -10.77 3.40
C LEU A 60 0.45 -9.31 3.89
N MET A 61 -0.52 -8.52 3.42
CA MET A 61 -0.56 -7.09 3.76
C MET A 61 -0.63 -6.74 5.24
N PRO A 62 -1.30 -7.49 6.13
CA PRO A 62 -1.23 -7.23 7.56
C PRO A 62 0.21 -7.21 8.09
N GLU A 63 1.04 -8.16 7.67
CA GLU A 63 2.45 -8.26 8.07
C GLU A 63 3.26 -7.09 7.50
N VAL A 64 3.08 -6.78 6.21
CA VAL A 64 3.78 -5.66 5.59
C VAL A 64 3.39 -4.32 6.21
N MET A 65 2.11 -4.13 6.57
CA MET A 65 1.66 -2.93 7.28
C MET A 65 2.29 -2.80 8.66
N ASN A 66 2.54 -3.92 9.36
CA ASN A 66 3.23 -3.88 10.65
C ASN A 66 4.67 -3.39 10.48
N GLU A 67 5.38 -3.84 9.45
CA GLU A 67 6.73 -3.36 9.15
C GLU A 67 6.72 -1.87 8.75
N ILE A 68 5.81 -1.45 7.88
CA ILE A 68 5.65 -0.05 7.48
C ILE A 68 5.40 0.86 8.69
N ARG A 69 4.60 0.41 9.65
CA ARG A 69 4.29 1.18 10.86
C ARG A 69 5.48 1.32 11.81
N LYS A 70 6.40 0.35 11.84
CA LYS A 70 7.65 0.47 12.63
C LYS A 70 8.55 1.58 12.09
N ASP A 71 8.53 1.77 10.77
CA ASP A 71 9.34 2.76 10.08
C ASP A 71 8.61 4.13 9.94
N ALA A 72 7.35 4.21 10.37
CA ALA A 72 6.55 5.44 10.28
C ALA A 72 6.96 6.46 11.35
N PRO A 73 7.01 7.77 11.03
CA PRO A 73 7.27 8.83 12.02
C PRO A 73 6.21 8.85 13.13
N GLU A 74 6.60 9.18 14.37
CA GLU A 74 5.70 9.18 15.54
C GLU A 74 4.48 10.12 15.41
N ASP A 75 4.60 11.19 14.64
CA ASP A 75 3.53 12.17 14.40
C ASP A 75 2.56 11.77 13.29
N ARG A 76 2.75 10.57 12.70
CA ARG A 76 2.00 10.10 11.54
C ARG A 76 1.58 8.65 11.72
N SER A 77 0.43 8.32 11.15
CA SER A 77 -0.01 6.93 11.04
C SER A 77 -0.37 6.58 9.61
N ILE A 78 -0.07 5.33 9.23
CA ILE A 78 -0.44 4.80 7.92
C ILE A 78 -1.65 3.86 8.07
N GLU A 79 -2.71 4.23 7.38
CA GLU A 79 -3.97 3.48 7.27
C GLU A 79 -4.07 2.83 5.89
N ARG A 80 -4.86 1.76 5.79
CA ARG A 80 -5.17 1.10 4.51
C ARG A 80 -6.66 0.92 4.32
N LYS A 81 -7.12 0.96 3.07
CA LYS A 81 -8.48 0.60 2.66
C LYS A 81 -8.41 -0.33 1.45
N GLY A 82 -9.08 -1.48 1.54
CA GLY A 82 -9.07 -2.50 0.49
C GLY A 82 -10.37 -2.50 -0.31
N TYR A 83 -10.24 -2.76 -1.61
CA TYR A 83 -11.33 -2.91 -2.57
C TYR A 83 -11.08 -4.17 -3.42
N ASP A 84 -12.14 -4.92 -3.72
CA ASP A 84 -12.03 -6.07 -4.62
C ASP A 84 -12.14 -5.58 -6.08
N LEU A 85 -11.28 -6.11 -6.94
CA LEU A 85 -11.26 -5.78 -8.37
C LEU A 85 -12.14 -6.78 -9.13
N VAL A 86 -13.08 -6.25 -9.92
CA VAL A 86 -13.95 -7.05 -10.79
C VAL A 86 -13.51 -6.81 -12.23
N TYR A 87 -12.97 -7.83 -12.88
CA TYR A 87 -12.63 -7.80 -14.30
C TYR A 87 -13.85 -8.26 -15.09
N GLN A 88 -14.33 -7.41 -16.00
CA GLN A 88 -15.39 -7.72 -16.96
C GLN A 88 -14.81 -8.37 -18.22
#